data_AF-A0A3N5HCH0-F1
#
_entry.id   AF-A0A3N5HCH0-F1
#
_cell.length_a   1.000
_cell.length_b   1.000
_cell.length_c   1.000
_cell.angle_alpha   90.00
_cell.angle_beta   90.00
_cell.angle_gamma   90.00
#
_symmetry.space_group_name_H-M   'P 1'
#
loop_
_entity.id
_entity.type
_entity.pdbx_description
1 polymer ?
#
loop_
_entity_poly.entity_id
_entity_poly.type
_entity_poly.pdbx_seq_one_letter_code
_entity_poly.pdbx_strand_id
1 'polypeptide(L)' 'MTDALFEDPALVQFYDLENGLMDDTRFCLSLAFGKASVLDLGCGTGLLAAALGEGREVFGV' A
#
# COMPACT_ATOMS: atom_id res chain seq x y z
N MET A 1 -11.02 14.90 13.03
CA MET A 1 -11.92 13.81 13.44
C MET A 1 -11.17 12.55 13.08
N THR A 2 -10.93 11.70 14.06
CA THR A 2 -10.15 10.48 13.91
C THR A 2 -11.04 9.40 13.31
N ASP A 3 -10.62 8.75 12.23
CA ASP A 3 -11.38 7.63 11.64
C ASP A 3 -10.85 6.32 12.20
N ALA A 4 -11.68 5.63 12.97
CA ALA A 4 -11.30 4.40 13.65
C ALA A 4 -10.87 3.30 12.67
N LEU A 5 -11.34 3.34 11.41
CA LEU A 5 -10.93 2.39 10.38
C LEU A 5 -9.42 2.47 10.08
N PHE A 6 -8.80 3.64 10.25
CA PHE A 6 -7.38 3.87 9.97
C PHE A 6 -6.49 3.90 11.22
N GLU A 7 -7.07 4.04 12.41
CA GLU A 7 -6.29 4.23 13.64
C GLU A 7 -6.50 3.16 14.72
N ASP A 8 -7.63 2.45 14.73
CA ASP A 8 -7.86 1.37 15.70
C ASP A 8 -7.22 0.07 15.18
N PRO A 9 -6.19 -0.48 15.85
CA PRO A 9 -5.55 -1.72 15.42
C PRO A 9 -6.53 -2.89 15.32
N ALA A 10 -7.59 -2.89 16.14
CA ALA A 10 -8.60 -3.93 16.09
C ALA A 10 -9.44 -3.88 14.82
N LEU A 11 -9.54 -2.72 14.15
CA LEU A 11 -10.27 -2.56 12.89
C LEU A 11 -9.34 -2.63 11.67
N VAL A 12 -8.14 -2.04 11.76
CA VAL A 12 -7.15 -2.02 10.67
C VAL A 12 -6.78 -3.43 10.20
N GLN A 13 -6.77 -4.43 11.08
CA GLN A 13 -6.47 -5.82 10.72
C GLN A 13 -7.42 -6.42 9.67
N PHE A 14 -8.62 -5.86 9.51
CA PHE A 14 -9.61 -6.30 8.52
C PHE A 14 -9.49 -5.55 7.18
N TYR A 15 -8.70 -4.48 7.13
CA TYR A 15 -8.65 -3.58 5.98
C TYR A 15 -8.21 -4.29 4.69
N ASP A 16 -7.12 -5.04 4.76
CA ASP A 16 -6.57 -5.78 3.61
C ASP A 16 -7.46 -6.95 3.17
N LEU A 17 -8.23 -7.52 4.10
CA LEU A 17 -9.18 -8.60 3.80
C LEU A 17 -10.29 -8.09 2.86
N GLU A 18 -10.73 -6.85 3.07
CA GLU A 18 -11.78 -6.23 2.25
C GLU A 18 -11.24 -5.47 1.03
N ASN A 19 -10.00 -4.95 1.11
CA ASN A 19 -9.41 -4.03 0.13
C ASN A 19 -8.05 -4.51 -0.39
N GLY A 20 -7.89 -5.82 -0.60
CA GLY A 20 -6.64 -6.41 -1.11
C GLY A 20 -6.21 -5.91 -2.50
N LEU A 21 -5.32 -6.64 -3.19
CA LEU A 21 -4.80 -6.21 -4.50
C LEU A 21 -5.91 -6.08 -5.55
N MET A 22 -6.33 -4.85 -5.85
CA MET A 22 -7.34 -4.51 -6.84
C MET A 22 -6.75 -3.72 -8.03
N ASP A 23 -7.62 -3.26 -8.93
CA ASP A 23 -7.25 -2.60 -10.19
C ASP A 23 -6.43 -1.32 -9.99
N ASP A 24 -6.69 -0.57 -8.91
CA ASP A 24 -5.92 0.60 -8.51
C ASP A 24 -4.47 0.25 -8.17
N THR A 25 -4.25 -0.81 -7.40
CA THR A 25 -2.92 -1.27 -7.02
C THR A 25 -2.18 -1.80 -8.24
N ARG A 26 -2.88 -2.51 -9.15
CA ARG A 26 -2.31 -2.95 -10.44
C ARG A 26 -1.89 -1.79 -11.32
N PHE A 27 -2.69 -0.73 -11.35
CA PHE A 27 -2.34 0.50 -12.07
C PHE A 27 -1.06 1.13 -11.50
N CYS A 28 -0.96 1.27 -10.18
CA CYS A 28 0.26 1.79 -9.53
C CYS A 28 1.49 0.92 -9.80
N LEU A 29 1.36 -0.40 -9.78
CA LEU A 29 2.45 -1.32 -10.17
C LEU A 29 2.92 -1.08 -11.60
N SER A 30 2.00 -0.81 -12.53
CA SER A 30 2.35 -0.49 -13.93
C SER A 30 3.12 0.83 -14.05
N LEU A 31 2.74 1.85 -13.28
CA LEU A 31 3.44 3.14 -13.26
C LEU A 31 4.87 3.02 -12.72
N ALA A 32 5.05 2.13 -11.75
CA ALA A 32 6.34 1.86 -11.13
C ALA A 32 7.24 0.93 -11.97
N PHE A 33 6.81 0.48 -13.15
CA PHE A 33 7.62 -0.40 -13.99
C PHE A 33 8.95 0.26 -14.39
N GLY A 34 10.06 -0.45 -14.17
CA GLY A 34 11.41 0.03 -14.46
C GLY A 34 11.91 1.19 -13.58
N LYS A 35 11.22 1.52 -12.49
CA LYS A 35 11.65 2.54 -11.53
C LYS A 35 12.52 1.92 -10.44
N ALA A 36 13.63 2.60 -10.14
CA ALA A 36 14.57 2.17 -9.11
C ALA A 36 14.10 2.50 -7.68
N SER A 37 13.26 3.54 -7.53
CA SER A 37 12.70 3.92 -6.24
C SER A 37 11.26 4.39 -6.33
N VAL A 38 10.48 4.15 -5.27
CA VAL A 38 9.08 4.56 -5.11
C VAL A 38 8.83 5.11 -3.70
N LEU A 39 8.08 6.21 -3.63
CA LEU A 39 7.51 6.74 -2.39
C LEU A 39 5.99 6.46 -2.41
N ASP A 40 5.54 5.64 -1.47
CA ASP A 40 4.13 5.26 -1.28
C ASP A 40 3.50 6.16 -0.21
N LEU A 41 2.72 7.15 -0.65
CA LEU A 41 2.11 8.16 0.22
C LEU A 41 0.75 7.67 0.73
N GLY A 42 0.58 7.63 2.05
CA GLY A 42 -0.60 7.01 2.66
C GLY A 42 -0.51 5.50 2.56
N CYS A 43 0.66 4.93 2.86
CA CYS A 43 0.95 3.52 2.59
C CYS A 43 0.05 2.55 3.38
N GLY A 44 -0.63 3.04 4.42
CA GLY A 44 -1.59 2.26 5.21
C GLY A 44 -0.95 1.00 5.78
N THR A 45 -1.57 -0.14 5.51
CA THR A 45 -1.08 -1.49 5.88
C THR A 45 0.16 -1.94 5.11
N GLY A 46 0.60 -1.16 4.10
CA GLY A 46 1.78 -1.44 3.30
C GLY A 46 1.53 -2.38 2.12
N LEU A 47 0.27 -2.60 1.72
CA LEU A 47 -0.10 -3.54 0.65
C LEU A 47 0.64 -3.26 -0.67
N LEU A 48 0.59 -2.01 -1.16
CA LEU A 48 1.25 -1.64 -2.42
C LEU A 48 2.78 -1.70 -2.28
N ALA A 49 3.34 -1.18 -1.18
CA ALA A 49 4.76 -1.27 -0.88
C ALA A 49 5.28 -2.72 -0.90
N ALA A 50 4.53 -3.66 -0.30
CA ALA A 50 4.86 -5.08 -0.32
C ALA A 50 4.76 -5.68 -1.74
N ALA A 51 3.77 -5.27 -2.54
CA ALA A 51 3.55 -5.77 -3.89
C ALA A 51 4.59 -5.27 -4.92
N LEU A 52 5.23 -4.13 -4.68
CA LEU A 52 6.29 -3.58 -5.53
C LEU A 52 7.56 -4.46 -5.56
N GLY A 53 7.71 -5.34 -4.57
CA GLY A 53 8.65 -6.46 -4.56
C GLY A 53 10.13 -6.08 -4.48
N GLU A 54 10.97 -7.11 -4.50
CA GLU A 54 12.43 -6.97 -4.41
C GLU A 54 13.04 -6.34 -5.67
N GLY A 55 14.19 -5.67 -5.51
CA GLY A 55 14.96 -5.08 -6.61
C GLY A 55 14.74 -3.58 -6.85
N ARG A 56 13.99 -2.91 -5.96
CA ARG A 56 13.84 -1.44 -5.93
C ARG A 56 13.76 -0.94 -4.48
N GLU A 57 14.05 0.34 -4.28
CA GLU A 57 13.87 0.99 -2.98
C GLU A 57 12.42 1.48 -2.83
N VAL A 58 11.77 1.11 -1.74
CA VAL A 58 10.38 1.52 -1.46
C VAL A 58 10.31 2.14 -0.08
N PHE A 59 9.74 3.34 0.00
CA PHE A 59 9.50 4.06 1.25
C PHE A 59 8.00 4.32 1.40
N GLY A 60 7.42 3.98 2.55
CA GLY A 60 6.03 4.29 2.90
C GLY A 60 5.96 5.42 3.93
N VAL A 61 4.95 6.29 3.81
CA VAL A 61 4.63 7.38 4.75
C VAL A 61 3.17 7.35 5.12
#